data_AF-A0A5N5NI39-F1
#
_entry.id   AF-A0A5N5NI39-F1
#
_cell.length_a   1.000
_cell.length_b   1.000
_cell.length_c   1.000
_cell.angle_alpha   90.00
_cell.angle_beta   90.00
_cell.angle_gamma   90.00
#
_symmetry.space_group_name_H-M   'P 1'
#
loop_
_entity.id
_entity.type
_entity.pdbx_description
1 polymer ?
#
loop_
_entity_poly.entity_id
_entity_poly.type
_entity_poly.pdbx_seq_one_letter_code
_entity_poly.pdbx_strand_id
1 'polypeptide(L)'
;MTQWELATGVVFVERVKEANYLVVRNPASGHSSSAVGMQGGEQTVSIEVDYKALHELGHALGLIHEQSRSDRDEYVEFQWDIIVNGQSNGEFILIQAARI
;
A
#
# COMPACT_ATOMS: atom_id res chain seq x y z
N MET A 1 10.42 -8.69 5.15
CA MET A 1 10.59 -9.40 3.85
C MET A 1 10.21 -10.87 3.96
N THR A 2 10.85 -11.67 4.82
CA THR A 2 10.63 -13.13 4.92
C THR A 2 9.18 -13.60 5.00
N GLN A 3 8.29 -12.86 5.68
CA GLN A 3 6.86 -13.20 5.75
C GLN A 3 6.20 -13.25 4.36
N TRP A 4 6.49 -12.29 3.49
CA TRP A 4 6.00 -12.29 2.11
C TRP A 4 6.58 -13.44 1.31
N GLU A 5 7.88 -13.70 1.46
CA GLU A 5 8.59 -14.74 0.70
C GLU A 5 8.07 -16.15 1.01
N LEU A 6 7.80 -16.43 2.29
CA LEU A 6 7.24 -17.70 2.72
C LEU A 6 5.77 -17.89 2.30
N ALA A 7 5.00 -16.80 2.22
CA ALA A 7 3.56 -16.86 1.99
C ALA A 7 3.14 -16.80 0.52
N THR A 8 3.94 -16.19 -0.35
CA THR A 8 3.46 -15.78 -1.70
C THR A 8 4.40 -16.11 -2.87
N GLY A 9 5.64 -16.52 -2.60
CA GLY A 9 6.64 -16.73 -3.65
C GLY A 9 7.24 -15.43 -4.22
N VAL A 10 6.85 -14.25 -3.70
CA VAL A 10 7.60 -13.01 -3.90
C VAL A 10 9.02 -13.18 -3.37
N VAL A 11 10.01 -12.61 -4.04
CA VAL A 11 11.41 -12.63 -3.59
C VAL A 11 11.92 -11.20 -3.54
N PHE A 12 12.52 -10.82 -2.41
CA PHE A 12 13.18 -9.52 -2.28
C PHE A 12 14.67 -9.68 -2.54
N VAL A 13 15.17 -8.95 -3.53
CA VAL A 13 16.59 -8.95 -3.90
C VAL A 13 17.18 -7.57 -3.66
N GLU A 14 18.41 -7.52 -3.16
CA GLU A 14 19.14 -6.26 -3.05
C GLU A 14 19.42 -5.71 -4.45
N ARG A 15 19.06 -4.45 -4.68
CA ARG A 15 19.21 -3.80 -5.97
C ARG A 15 20.68 -3.65 -6.33
N VAL A 16 21.03 -3.95 -7.58
CA VAL A 16 22.36 -3.70 -8.16
C VAL A 16 22.28 -2.67 -9.29
N LYS A 17 21.41 -2.87 -10.28
CA LYS A 17 21.30 -2.02 -11.48
C LYS A 17 19.88 -1.90 -12.05
N GLU A 18 18.91 -2.52 -11.40
CA GLU A 18 17.51 -2.53 -11.81
C GLU A 18 17.00 -1.10 -11.94
N ALA A 19 16.30 -0.82 -13.03
CA ALA A 19 15.74 0.50 -13.32
C ALA A 19 14.61 0.86 -12.35
N ASN A 20 13.81 -0.13 -11.95
CA ASN A 20 12.69 0.01 -11.04
C ASN A 20 13.02 -0.69 -9.73
N TYR A 21 12.90 0.00 -8.61
CA TYR A 21 13.29 -0.54 -7.31
C TYR A 21 12.62 0.22 -6.17
N LEU A 22 12.51 -0.46 -5.02
CA LEU A 22 12.03 0.14 -3.79
C LEU A 22 13.20 0.68 -2.96
N VAL A 23 13.01 1.84 -2.34
CA VAL A 23 13.88 2.35 -1.28
C VAL A 23 13.07 2.48 -0.01
N VAL A 24 13.45 1.71 1.01
CA VAL A 24 12.82 1.77 2.32
C VAL A 24 13.42 2.91 3.12
N ARG A 25 12.59 3.82 3.62
CA ARG A 25 13.02 5.00 4.39
C ARG A 25 12.17 5.19 5.64
N ASN A 26 12.79 5.67 6.71
CA ASN A 26 12.06 6.19 7.86
C ASN A 26 11.51 7.60 7.51
N PRO A 27 10.18 7.81 7.53
CA PRO A 27 9.59 9.07 7.11
C PRO A 27 9.67 10.14 8.20
N ALA A 28 10.11 11.35 7.83
CA ALA A 28 10.09 12.51 8.75
C ALA A 28 8.66 12.94 9.16
N SER A 29 7.64 12.55 8.40
CA SER A 29 6.22 12.80 8.72
C SER A 29 5.71 11.95 9.89
N GLY A 30 6.43 10.90 10.30
CA GLY A 30 5.95 9.93 11.28
C GLY A 30 4.83 9.01 10.75
N HIS A 31 4.63 8.96 9.43
CA HIS A 31 3.58 8.16 8.81
C HIS A 31 4.14 7.21 7.75
N SER A 32 3.88 5.91 7.94
CA SER A 32 4.14 4.91 6.91
C SER A 32 3.23 5.12 5.69
N SER A 33 3.77 4.89 4.49
CA SER A 33 3.02 4.95 3.24
C SER A 33 3.80 4.31 2.09
N SER A 34 3.08 3.83 1.09
CA SER A 34 3.64 3.45 -0.20
C SER A 34 2.64 3.67 -1.33
N ALA A 35 3.16 3.87 -2.54
CA ALA A 35 2.33 3.86 -3.74
C ALA A 35 1.89 2.43 -4.08
N VAL A 36 0.69 2.28 -4.65
CA VAL A 36 0.16 0.97 -5.04
C VAL A 36 0.78 0.50 -6.35
N GLY A 37 1.48 -0.63 -6.32
CA GLY A 37 2.14 -1.24 -7.47
C GLY A 37 3.41 -0.51 -7.91
N MET A 38 4.00 -1.00 -9.00
CA MET A 38 5.24 -0.46 -9.57
C MET A 38 5.01 0.88 -10.27
N GLN A 39 5.59 1.96 -9.74
CA GLN A 39 5.50 3.30 -10.34
C GLN A 39 6.55 3.56 -11.44
N GLY A 40 7.61 2.74 -11.47
CA GLY A 40 8.79 2.95 -12.31
C GLY A 40 9.85 3.82 -11.62
N GLY A 41 11.13 3.61 -11.97
CA GLY A 41 12.24 4.31 -11.35
C GLY A 41 12.45 3.96 -9.87
N GLU A 42 13.01 4.91 -9.12
CA GLU A 42 13.08 4.82 -7.65
C GLU A 42 11.71 5.07 -7.04
N GLN A 43 11.19 4.13 -6.25
CA GLN A 43 9.95 4.25 -5.50
C GLN A 43 10.22 4.15 -4.00
N THR A 44 9.78 5.14 -3.22
CA THR A 44 9.96 5.09 -1.76
C THR A 44 8.86 4.27 -1.09
N VAL A 45 9.26 3.44 -0.13
CA VAL A 45 8.37 2.82 0.86
C VAL A 45 8.72 3.45 2.21
N SER A 46 7.80 4.22 2.76
CA SER A 46 7.97 4.89 4.05
C SER A 46 7.51 3.96 5.17
N ILE A 47 8.40 3.67 6.11
CA ILE A 47 8.13 2.78 7.25
C ILE A 47 8.60 3.46 8.53
N GLU A 48 7.65 3.90 9.35
CA GLU A 48 7.95 4.49 10.66
C GLU A 48 8.16 3.40 11.73
N VAL A 49 7.36 2.34 11.69
CA VAL A 49 7.41 1.19 12.61
C VAL A 49 7.33 -0.14 11.86
N ASP A 50 8.06 -1.14 12.37
CA ASP A 50 8.27 -2.43 11.71
C ASP A 50 6.97 -3.19 11.43
N TYR A 51 5.97 -3.13 12.31
CA TYR A 51 4.72 -3.89 12.11
C TYR A 51 3.87 -3.35 10.94
N LYS A 52 4.14 -2.13 10.46
CA LYS A 52 3.50 -1.59 9.25
C LYS A 52 4.23 -2.02 7.97
N ALA A 53 5.45 -2.52 8.06
CA ALA A 53 6.24 -2.89 6.89
C ALA A 53 5.53 -3.90 5.98
N LEU A 54 4.83 -4.88 6.56
CA LEU A 54 4.08 -5.87 5.77
C LEU A 54 3.00 -5.21 4.92
N HIS A 55 2.27 -4.25 5.51
CA HIS A 55 1.20 -3.51 4.85
C HIS A 55 1.72 -2.63 3.72
N GLU A 56 2.75 -1.81 3.99
CA GLU A 56 3.30 -0.91 2.97
C GLU A 56 3.98 -1.65 1.82
N LEU A 57 4.60 -2.79 2.10
CA LEU A 57 5.11 -3.66 1.04
C LEU A 57 3.97 -4.30 0.25
N GLY A 58 2.85 -4.62 0.90
CA GLY A 58 1.63 -5.04 0.21
C GLY A 58 1.16 -4.01 -0.80
N HIS A 59 1.15 -2.73 -0.42
CA HIS A 59 0.87 -1.64 -1.35
C HIS A 59 1.85 -1.62 -2.53
N ALA A 60 3.15 -1.64 -2.28
CA ALA A 60 4.16 -1.68 -3.36
C ALA A 60 4.00 -2.89 -4.30
N LEU A 61 3.49 -4.02 -3.79
CA LEU A 61 3.17 -5.23 -4.56
C LEU A 61 1.85 -5.14 -5.35
N GLY A 62 1.05 -4.08 -5.12
CA GLY A 62 -0.19 -3.81 -5.86
C GLY A 62 -1.47 -4.07 -5.05
N LEU A 63 -1.37 -4.39 -3.76
CA LEU A 63 -2.55 -4.52 -2.92
C LEU A 63 -3.10 -3.14 -2.56
N ILE A 64 -4.42 -3.04 -2.57
CA ILE A 64 -5.16 -1.90 -2.08
C ILE A 64 -5.72 -2.22 -0.70
N HIS A 65 -6.29 -1.24 -0.01
CA HIS A 65 -7.03 -1.53 1.19
C HIS A 65 -8.26 -2.41 0.90
N GLU A 66 -8.52 -3.40 1.76
CA GLU A 66 -9.59 -4.37 1.55
C GLU A 66 -10.97 -3.70 1.53
N GLN A 67 -11.17 -2.67 2.35
CA GLN A 67 -12.39 -1.87 2.35
C GLN A 67 -12.54 -0.97 1.11
N SER A 68 -11.62 -1.03 0.15
CA SER A 68 -11.72 -0.33 -1.14
C SER A 68 -12.17 -1.28 -2.27
N ARG A 69 -12.41 -2.56 -1.96
CA ARG A 69 -12.99 -3.52 -2.91
C ARG A 69 -14.35 -3.06 -3.43
N SER A 70 -14.67 -3.47 -4.66
CA SER A 70 -15.91 -3.11 -5.33
C SER A 70 -17.16 -3.72 -4.71
N ASP A 71 -17.03 -4.86 -4.02
CA ASP A 71 -18.11 -5.61 -3.37
C ASP A 71 -18.21 -5.34 -1.86
N ARG A 72 -17.41 -4.41 -1.33
CA ARG A 72 -17.34 -4.14 0.12
C ARG A 72 -18.69 -3.83 0.76
N ASP A 73 -19.60 -3.19 0.02
CA ASP A 73 -20.88 -2.71 0.55
C ASP A 73 -21.83 -3.90 0.83
N GLU A 74 -21.46 -5.13 0.41
CA GLU A 74 -22.10 -6.38 0.83
C GLU A 74 -21.63 -6.84 2.23
N TYR A 75 -20.51 -6.33 2.74
CA TYR A 75 -19.84 -6.80 3.95
C TYR A 75 -19.70 -5.74 5.05
N VAL A 76 -19.56 -4.47 4.68
CA VAL A 76 -19.34 -3.36 5.62
C VAL A 76 -20.16 -2.13 5.23
N GLU A 77 -20.55 -1.34 6.23
CA GLU A 77 -21.22 -0.05 6.06
C GLU A 77 -20.32 1.06 6.58
N PHE A 78 -20.23 2.16 5.83
CA PHE A 78 -19.46 3.34 6.23
C PHE A 78 -20.37 4.39 6.85
N GLN A 79 -20.08 4.77 8.10
CA GLN A 79 -20.69 5.92 8.76
C GLN A 79 -20.00 7.20 8.27
N TRP A 80 -20.45 7.70 7.11
CA TRP A 80 -19.82 8.84 6.44
C TRP A 80 -19.84 10.14 7.26
N ASP A 81 -20.76 10.25 8.21
CA ASP A 81 -20.92 11.38 9.13
C ASP A 81 -19.80 11.50 10.17
N ILE A 82 -19.09 10.40 10.47
CA ILE A 82 -17.98 10.38 11.44
C ILE A 82 -16.60 10.34 10.78
N ILE A 83 -16.53 10.23 9.44
CA ILE A 83 -15.27 10.26 8.70
C ILE A 83 -14.78 11.70 8.60
N VAL A 84 -13.58 11.96 9.11
CA VAL A 84 -12.99 13.31 9.14
C VAL A 84 -12.75 13.81 7.71
N ASN A 85 -13.23 15.02 7.41
CA ASN A 85 -13.01 15.69 6.12
C ASN A 85 -11.52 15.69 5.75
N GLY A 86 -11.18 15.08 4.61
CA GLY A 86 -9.81 14.94 4.12
C GLY A 86 -9.27 13.51 4.13
N GLN A 87 -9.83 12.61 4.96
CA GLN A 87 -9.52 11.17 4.94
C GLN A 87 -10.39 10.40 3.93
N SER A 88 -11.40 11.05 3.36
CA SER A 88 -12.24 10.47 2.32
C SER A 88 -11.53 10.25 0.99
N ASN A 89 -10.31 10.80 0.79
CA ASN A 89 -9.56 10.65 -0.45
C ASN A 89 -8.50 9.55 -0.33
N GLY A 90 -8.84 8.35 -0.80
CA GLY A 90 -7.92 7.19 -0.91
C GLY A 90 -8.15 6.09 0.12
N GLU A 91 -8.49 6.44 1.37
CA GLU A 91 -8.66 5.46 2.47
C GLU A 91 -10.01 4.73 2.45
N PHE A 92 -11.05 5.36 1.89
CA PHE A 92 -12.42 4.84 1.91
C PHE A 92 -13.14 4.87 0.55
N ILE A 93 -12.44 5.27 -0.53
CA ILE A 93 -13.02 5.39 -1.87
C ILE A 93 -13.20 4.01 -2.51
N LEU A 94 -14.36 3.76 -3.13
CA LEU A 94 -14.54 2.62 -4.03
C LEU A 94 -13.62 2.81 -5.23
N ILE A 95 -12.81 1.80 -5.57
CA ILE A 95 -12.20 1.78 -6.90
C ILE A 95 -13.31 1.48 -7.92
N GLN A 96 -14.01 2.52 -8.38
CA GLN A 96 -14.82 2.44 -9.59
C GLN A 96 -13.87 2.26 -10.75
N ALA A 97 -13.60 1.00 -11.12
CA ALA A 97 -12.99 0.55 -12.36
C ALA A 97 -12.14 1.63 -13.06
N ALA A 98 -11.06 2.06 -12.40
CA ALA A 98 -9.98 2.71 -13.12
C ALA A 98 -9.41 1.60 -14.00
N ARG A 99 -9.71 1.69 -15.31
CA ARG A 99 -9.13 0.82 -16.33
C ARG A 99 -7.61 0.82 -16.14
N ILE A 100 -7.09 -0.32 -15.69
CA ILE A 100 -5.75 -0.78 -16.05
C ILE A 100 -5.66 -0.97 -17.57
#